data_AF-F4RA47-F1
#
_entry.id   AF-F4RA47-F1
#
_cell.length_a   1.000
_cell.length_b   1.000
_cell.length_c   1.000
_cell.angle_alpha   90.00
_cell.angle_beta   90.00
_cell.angle_gamma   90.00
#
_symmetry.space_group_name_H-M   'P 1'
#
loop_
_entity.id
_entity.type
_entity.pdbx_description
1 polymer ?
#
loop_
_entity_poly.entity_id
_entity_poly.type
_entity_poly.pdbx_seq_one_letter_code
_entity_poly.pdbx_strand_id
1 'polypeptide(L)'
;MYSPVIDLDPKSVITGSRSTIGLKKIFSFPTEFESTSTVIGIGLDLFSSVVSPSRRFDQLGIEFNKLQLILTTIGLLIGVLGLKPIVKNKHLKRQWYN
;
A
#
# COMPACT_ATOMS: atom_id res chain seq x y z
N MET A 1 -15.14 -22.41 7.18
CA MET A 1 -14.75 -23.70 7.78
C MET A 1 -14.35 -23.42 9.22
N TYR A 2 -14.90 -24.16 10.19
CA TYR A 2 -14.58 -23.94 11.60
C TYR A 2 -13.21 -24.52 11.93
N SER A 3 -12.36 -23.75 12.62
CA SER A 3 -11.08 -24.20 13.16
C SER A 3 -11.07 -24.01 14.67
N PRO A 4 -11.11 -25.08 15.49
CA PRO A 4 -11.10 -24.99 16.95
C PRO A 4 -9.71 -24.68 17.51
N VAL A 5 -8.65 -24.94 16.74
CA VAL A 5 -7.27 -24.65 17.11
C VAL A 5 -6.91 -23.27 16.57
N ILE A 6 -6.44 -22.40 17.45
CA ILE A 6 -5.90 -21.09 17.12
C ILE A 6 -4.39 -21.21 17.12
N ASP A 7 -3.81 -21.32 15.94
CA ASP A 7 -2.37 -21.29 15.77
C ASP A 7 -1.85 -19.86 15.99
N LEU A 8 -0.79 -19.73 16.78
CA LEU A 8 -0.12 -18.46 16.98
C LEU A 8 0.89 -18.24 15.84
N ASP A 9 0.54 -17.37 14.89
CA ASP A 9 1.48 -16.96 13.84
C ASP A 9 2.54 -16.04 14.45
N PRO A 10 3.85 -16.38 14.39
CA PRO A 10 4.92 -15.50 14.85
C PRO A 10 4.90 -14.11 14.20
N LYS A 11 4.33 -13.96 12.99
CA LYS A 11 4.19 -12.67 12.31
C LYS A 11 3.16 -11.76 12.95
N SER A 12 2.23 -12.32 13.74
CA SER A 12 1.24 -11.55 14.50
C SER A 12 1.83 -10.93 15.78
N VAL A 13 3.04 -11.35 16.19
CA VAL A 13 3.73 -10.85 17.38
C VAL A 13 4.39 -9.50 17.06
N ILE A 14 3.76 -8.43 17.54
CA ILE A 14 4.16 -7.04 17.25
C ILE A 14 5.45 -6.60 17.94
N THR A 15 5.85 -7.28 19.02
CA THR A 15 7.09 -7.03 19.77
C THR A 15 8.35 -7.53 19.04
N GLY A 16 8.19 -8.43 18.05
CA GLY A 16 9.31 -9.00 17.31
C GLY A 16 10.33 -9.66 18.23
N SER A 17 11.61 -9.28 18.12
CA SER A 17 12.70 -9.78 18.98
C SER A 17 12.80 -9.09 20.34
N ARG A 18 11.98 -8.07 20.61
CA ARG A 18 12.02 -7.27 21.85
C ARG A 18 10.91 -7.75 22.78
N SER A 19 11.20 -8.79 23.56
CA SER A 19 10.27 -9.27 24.59
C SER A 19 10.14 -8.22 25.69
N THR A 20 8.91 -7.76 25.95
CA THR A 20 8.59 -6.83 27.04
C THR A 20 8.22 -7.61 28.29
N ILE A 21 8.87 -7.33 29.42
CA ILE A 21 8.59 -8.04 30.68
C ILE A 21 7.60 -7.23 31.52
N GLY A 22 6.67 -7.91 32.18
CA GLY A 22 5.79 -7.27 33.17
C GLY A 22 4.79 -6.27 32.59
N LEU A 23 4.26 -6.53 31.40
CA LEU A 23 3.19 -5.73 30.78
C LEU A 23 1.94 -5.71 31.67
N LYS A 24 1.46 -4.52 32.07
CA LYS A 24 0.31 -4.36 32.97
C LYS A 24 -0.92 -3.83 32.28
N LYS A 25 -0.75 -2.90 31.34
CA LYS A 25 -1.85 -2.25 30.62
C LYS A 25 -1.50 -2.10 29.15
N ILE A 26 -2.52 -2.24 28.31
CA ILE A 26 -2.44 -2.01 26.87
C ILE A 26 -3.47 -0.94 26.53
N PHE A 27 -3.05 0.05 25.77
CA PHE A 27 -3.88 1.11 25.24
C PHE A 27 -3.81 1.10 23.72
N SER A 28 -4.94 1.31 23.07
CA SER A 28 -5.01 1.56 21.63
C SER A 28 -5.50 2.97 21.38
N PHE A 29 -4.86 3.64 20.42
CA PHE A 29 -5.23 4.97 19.98
C PHE A 29 -5.49 4.95 18.47
N PRO A 30 -6.49 5.70 17.99
CA PRO A 30 -6.65 5.94 16.56
C PRO A 30 -5.47 6.77 16.04
N THR A 31 -5.21 6.66 14.74
CA THR A 31 -4.27 7.53 14.04
C THR A 31 -5.01 8.30 12.96
N GLU A 32 -4.33 9.25 12.31
CA GLU A 32 -4.88 9.98 11.15
C GLU A 32 -5.20 9.05 9.96
N PHE A 33 -4.55 7.89 9.89
CA PHE A 33 -4.79 6.86 8.88
C PHE A 33 -5.82 5.86 9.40
N GLU A 34 -6.89 5.62 8.64
CA GLU A 34 -7.97 4.69 8.98
C GLU A 34 -7.46 3.26 9.12
N SER A 35 -6.46 2.89 8.32
CA SER A 35 -5.93 1.52 8.28
C SER A 35 -4.90 1.22 9.38
N THR A 36 -4.54 2.22 10.20
CA THR A 36 -3.51 2.09 11.23
C THR A 36 -4.03 2.46 12.63
N SER A 37 -3.62 1.69 13.63
CA SER A 37 -3.86 2.00 15.05
C SER A 37 -2.55 1.93 15.83
N THR A 38 -2.34 2.87 16.74
CA THR A 38 -1.17 2.86 17.63
C THR A 38 -1.50 2.08 18.88
N VAL A 39 -0.69 1.08 19.21
CA VAL A 39 -0.82 0.26 20.42
C VAL A 39 0.34 0.56 21.35
N ILE A 40 0.02 0.92 22.59
CA ILE A 40 0.98 1.23 23.65
C ILE A 40 0.81 0.23 24.79
N GLY A 41 1.88 -0.47 25.12
CA GLY A 41 1.99 -1.35 26.28
C GLY A 41 2.76 -0.67 27.41
N ILE A 42 2.16 -0.58 28.59
CA ILE A 42 2.77 0.00 29.80
C ILE A 42 2.93 -1.11 30.86
N GLY A 43 4.15 -1.29 31.35
CA GLY A 43 4.51 -2.31 32.33
C GLY A 43 5.75 -1.93 33.13
N LEU A 44 6.70 -2.87 33.26
CA LEU A 44 8.08 -2.54 33.63
C LEU A 44 8.76 -1.76 32.49
N ASP A 45 8.56 -2.25 31.26
CA ASP A 45 9.03 -1.61 30.02
C ASP A 45 7.87 -0.91 29.31
N LEU A 46 8.18 0.17 28.59
CA LEU A 46 7.26 0.87 27.70
C LEU A 46 7.48 0.40 26.26
N PHE A 47 6.42 -0.07 25.61
CA PHE A 47 6.43 -0.46 24.21
C PHE A 47 5.34 0.28 23.44
N SER A 48 5.66 0.74 22.25
CA SER A 48 4.71 1.37 21.34
C SER A 48 4.96 0.89 19.92
N SER A 49 3.89 0.54 19.20
CA SER A 49 3.96 0.13 17.81
C SER A 49 2.69 0.53 17.05
N VAL A 50 2.84 0.79 15.76
CA VAL A 50 1.73 1.08 14.85
C VAL A 50 1.36 -0.19 14.10
N VAL A 51 0.14 -0.66 14.29
CA VAL A 51 -0.38 -1.91 13.71
C VAL A 51 -1.43 -1.61 12.65
N SER A 52 -1.47 -2.46 11.62
CA SER A 52 -2.44 -2.34 10.52
C SER A 52 -3.17 -3.67 10.33
N PRO A 53 -4.28 -3.90 11.06
CA PRO A 53 -4.97 -5.20 11.05
C PRO A 53 -5.50 -5.56 9.66
N SER A 54 -5.92 -4.57 8.87
CA SER A 54 -6.46 -4.72 7.51
C SER A 54 -5.42 -4.56 6.40
N ARG A 55 -4.13 -4.47 6.74
CA ARG A 55 -3.05 -3.90 5.89
C ARG A 55 -3.26 -2.41 5.62
N ARG A 56 -2.16 -1.73 5.27
CA ARG A 56 -2.14 -0.30 4.96
C ARG A 56 -2.74 -0.05 3.59
N PHE A 57 -4.03 0.28 3.52
CA PHE A 57 -4.73 0.53 2.25
C PHE A 57 -4.81 2.02 1.88
N ASP A 58 -4.67 2.90 2.87
CA ASP A 58 -4.68 4.36 2.74
C ASP A 58 -3.28 4.97 2.54
N GLN A 59 -2.23 4.14 2.64
CA GLN A 59 -0.85 4.54 2.38
C GLN A 59 -0.29 3.78 1.18
N LEU A 60 0.33 4.51 0.24
CA LEU A 60 1.06 3.90 -0.88
C LEU A 60 2.25 3.11 -0.33
N GLY A 61 2.31 1.82 -0.65
CA GLY A 61 3.36 0.92 -0.18
C GLY A 61 4.75 1.40 -0.60
N ILE A 62 5.75 1.15 0.26
CA ILE A 62 7.15 1.51 -0.04
C ILE A 62 7.70 0.75 -1.26
N GLU A 63 7.14 -0.43 -1.52
CA GLU A 63 7.42 -1.28 -2.68
C GLU A 63 6.78 -0.77 -3.99
N PHE A 64 6.05 0.34 -3.96
CA PHE A 64 5.39 0.85 -5.16
C PHE A 64 6.41 1.42 -6.15
N ASN A 65 6.50 0.80 -7.34
CA ASN A 65 7.44 1.19 -8.38
C ASN A 65 6.99 2.46 -9.12
N LYS A 66 7.27 3.62 -8.51
CA LYS A 66 6.97 4.95 -9.10
C LYS A 66 7.65 5.16 -10.45
N LEU A 67 8.85 4.60 -10.65
CA LEU A 67 9.60 4.77 -11.89
C LEU A 67 8.90 4.09 -13.07
N GLN A 68 8.43 2.86 -12.89
CA GLN A 68 7.69 2.13 -13.92
C GLN A 68 6.39 2.86 -14.29
N LEU A 69 5.66 3.39 -13.31
CA LEU A 69 4.45 4.18 -13.56
C LEU A 69 4.77 5.40 -14.43
N ILE A 70 5.81 6.16 -14.07
CA ILE A 70 6.20 7.35 -14.83
C ILE A 70 6.63 6.97 -16.25
N LEU A 71 7.44 5.93 -16.41
CA LEU A 71 7.97 5.50 -17.70
C LEU A 71 6.85 5.05 -18.65
N THR A 72 5.91 4.23 -18.16
CA THR A 72 4.77 3.77 -18.95
C THR A 72 3.86 4.93 -19.36
N THR A 73 3.62 5.89 -18.45
CA THR A 73 2.83 7.09 -18.73
C THR A 73 3.48 7.94 -19.83
N ILE A 74 4.79 8.20 -19.73
CA ILE A 74 5.54 8.96 -20.74
C ILE A 74 5.57 8.22 -22.07
N GLY A 75 5.81 6.91 -22.07
CA GLY A 75 5.81 6.07 -23.27
C GLY A 75 4.47 6.13 -24.00
N LEU A 76 3.36 6.05 -23.28
CA LEU A 76 2.01 6.20 -23.86
C LEU A 76 1.82 7.61 -24.46
N LEU A 77 2.25 8.65 -23.75
CA LEU A 77 2.09 10.04 -24.16
C LEU A 77 2.84 10.30 -25.49
N ILE A 78 4.10 9.85 -25.58
CA ILE A 78 4.90 9.93 -26.81
C ILE A 78 4.23 9.12 -27.93
N GLY A 79 3.76 7.91 -27.63
CA GLY A 79 3.05 7.05 -28.59
C GLY A 79 1.82 7.75 -29.19
N VAL A 80 0.99 8.38 -28.35
CA VAL A 80 -0.20 9.12 -28.79
C VAL A 80 0.18 10.34 -29.65
N LEU A 81 1.19 11.12 -29.23
CA LEU A 81 1.63 12.29 -29.99
C LEU A 81 2.21 11.90 -31.36
N GLY A 82 2.93 10.78 -31.44
CA GLY A 82 3.45 10.25 -32.70
C GLY A 82 2.35 9.70 -33.61
N LEU A 83 1.33 9.03 -33.06
CA LEU A 83 0.21 8.48 -33.83
C LEU A 83 -0.77 9.55 -34.33
N LYS A 84 -0.93 10.66 -33.59
CA LYS A 84 -1.85 11.75 -33.93
C LYS A 84 -1.72 12.29 -35.37
N PRO A 85 -0.53 12.69 -35.88
CA PRO A 85 -0.39 13.15 -37.25
C PRO A 85 -0.64 12.04 -38.29
N ILE A 86 -0.25 10.80 -37.98
CA ILE A 86 -0.45 9.65 -38.87
C ILE A 86 -1.94 9.39 -39.07
N VAL A 87 -2.72 9.38 -37.99
CA VAL A 87 -4.17 9.18 -38.03
C VAL A 87 -4.85 10.36 -38.74
N LYS A 88 -4.43 11.60 -38.46
CA LYS A 88 -4.97 12.79 -39.15
C LYS A 88 -4.77 12.70 -40.66
N ASN A 89 -3.58 12.31 -41.12
CA ASN A 89 -3.27 12.15 -42.54
C ASN A 89 -4.06 10.99 -43.17
N LYS A 90 -4.23 9.87 -42.47
CA LYS A 90 -5.05 8.74 -42.94
C LYS A 90 -6.54 9.12 -43.05
N HIS A 91 -7.06 9.89 -42.10
CA HIS A 91 -8.45 10.34 -42.11
C HIS A 91 -8.73 11.29 -43.29
N LEU A 92 -7.85 12.26 -43.53
CA LEU A 92 -7.94 13.17 -44.68
C LEU A 92 -7.91 12.43 -46.01
N LYS A 93 -6.95 11.50 -46.21
CA LYS A 93 -6.89 10.68 -47.44
C LYS A 93 -8.16 9.87 -47.66
N ARG A 94 -8.73 9.29 -46.60
CA ARG A 94 -9.96 8.49 -46.71
C ARG A 94 -11.20 9.34 -47.02
N GLN A 95 -11.25 10.59 -46.58
CA GLN A 95 -12.35 11.50 -46.93
C GLN A 95 -12.27 12.02 -48.38
N TRP A 96 -11.06 12.16 -48.93
CA TRP A 96 -10.84 12.77 -50.25
C TRP A 96 -10.81 11.74 -51.39
N TYR A 97 -10.47 10.48 -51.11
CA TYR A 97 -10.36 9.40 -52.10
C TYR A 97 -11.42 8.30 -51.92
N ASN A 98 -12.52 8.61 -51.22
CA ASN A 98 -13.76 7.86 -51.28
C ASN A 98 -14.72 8.52 -52.28
#